data_AF-A0A7M7NDT1-F1
#
_entry.id   AF-A0A7M7NDT1-F1
#
_cell.length_a   1.000
_cell.length_b   1.000
_cell.length_c   1.000
_cell.angle_alpha   90.00
_cell.angle_beta   90.00
_cell.angle_gamma   90.00
#
_symmetry.space_group_name_H-M   'P 1'
#
loop_
_entity.id
_entity.type
_entity.pdbx_description
1 polymer ?
#
loop_
_entity_poly.entity_id
_entity_poly.type
_entity_poly.pdbx_seq_one_letter_code
_entity_poly.pdbx_strand_id
1 'polypeptide(L)'
;MDIWCPTSASAHHLVEALCSMPNLTKLTLWGKEFKESFYSALNAKASTVQVQTVVLAAVRCPTSTSSHHLLDALSSMPNLTDLILNGEKLHEEFYSTLNAKASTLQVKTVVLVDVKCPTSASLHHLVDALSSMPNLTDLIVQGETFREEFYSLLNAKASTLQAKGRTLRIHHRSDYLKPKDSEELDDATKKLREEGCAPKTPPISVKEDEEELVLPVKGNEIPAKKKKK
;
A
#
# COMPACT_ATOMS: atom_id res chain seq x y z
N MET A 1 12.28 -0.59 15.45
CA MET A 1 13.06 -1.72 16.00
C MET A 1 13.46 -2.58 14.83
N ASP A 2 14.76 -2.78 14.62
CA ASP A 2 15.26 -3.73 13.62
C ASP A 2 14.99 -5.15 14.12
N ILE A 3 14.24 -5.94 13.35
CA ILE A 3 13.97 -7.34 13.70
C ILE A 3 15.21 -8.15 13.30
N TRP A 4 15.97 -8.61 14.30
CA TRP A 4 17.13 -9.46 14.09
C TRP A 4 16.80 -10.90 14.50
N CYS A 5 16.85 -11.83 13.53
CA CYS A 5 16.64 -13.27 13.76
C CYS A 5 18.00 -14.01 13.63
N PRO A 6 18.83 -14.06 14.69
CA PRO A 6 20.20 -14.58 14.62
C PRO A 6 20.25 -16.09 14.38
N THR A 7 19.22 -16.83 14.77
CA THR A 7 19.20 -18.30 14.76
C THR A 7 17.97 -18.83 14.04
N SER A 8 18.06 -20.08 13.55
CA SER A 8 16.91 -20.78 12.97
C SER A 8 15.73 -20.84 13.96
N ALA A 9 16.01 -21.11 15.25
CA ALA A 9 15.00 -21.14 16.30
C ALA A 9 14.27 -19.79 16.45
N SER A 10 15.01 -18.66 16.45
CA SER A 10 14.38 -17.33 16.53
C SER A 10 13.47 -17.03 15.34
N ALA A 11 13.85 -17.50 14.14
CA ALA A 11 13.04 -17.36 12.95
C ALA A 11 11.74 -18.19 13.04
N HIS A 12 11.84 -19.44 13.49
CA HIS A 12 10.67 -20.30 13.70
C HIS A 12 9.71 -19.73 14.74
N HIS A 13 10.20 -19.29 15.90
CA HIS A 13 9.35 -18.69 16.93
C HIS A 13 8.65 -17.42 16.44
N LEU A 14 9.36 -16.57 15.67
CA LEU A 14 8.74 -15.38 15.08
C LEU A 14 7.61 -15.77 14.12
N VAL A 15 7.86 -16.73 13.24
CA VAL A 15 6.83 -17.20 12.29
C VAL A 15 5.65 -17.83 13.01
N GLU A 16 5.87 -18.65 14.05
CA GLU A 16 4.79 -19.22 14.87
C GLU A 16 3.97 -18.14 15.57
N ALA A 17 4.63 -17.09 16.07
CA ALA A 17 3.95 -15.93 16.63
C ALA A 17 3.09 -15.24 15.58
N LEU A 18 3.59 -15.03 14.36
CA LEU A 18 2.80 -14.45 13.24
C LEU A 18 1.56 -15.30 12.92
N CYS A 19 1.67 -16.62 12.93
CA CYS A 19 0.55 -17.53 12.70
C CYS A 19 -0.51 -17.46 13.81
N SER A 20 -0.09 -17.14 15.03
CA SER A 20 -0.95 -17.10 16.21
C SER A 20 -1.58 -15.71 16.47
N MET A 21 -1.33 -14.74 15.60
CA MET A 21 -1.86 -13.37 15.72
C MET A 21 -3.03 -13.14 14.75
N PRO A 22 -4.29 -13.47 15.15
CA PRO A 22 -5.45 -13.39 14.25
C PRO A 22 -5.82 -11.96 13.84
N ASN A 23 -5.42 -10.95 14.63
CA ASN A 23 -5.74 -9.54 14.38
C ASN A 23 -4.61 -8.79 13.65
N LEU A 24 -3.50 -9.46 13.32
CA LEU A 24 -2.39 -8.82 12.62
C LEU A 24 -2.75 -8.65 11.14
N THR A 25 -3.11 -7.42 10.76
CA THR A 25 -3.47 -7.10 9.37
C THR A 25 -2.31 -6.60 8.55
N LYS A 26 -1.27 -6.04 9.19
CA LYS A 26 -0.11 -5.46 8.52
C LYS A 26 1.18 -6.05 9.07
N LEU A 27 1.99 -6.62 8.19
CA LEU A 27 3.34 -7.10 8.49
C LEU A 27 4.36 -6.19 7.80
N THR A 28 5.29 -5.64 8.59
CA THR A 28 6.42 -4.88 8.05
C THR A 28 7.70 -5.66 8.28
N LEU A 29 8.31 -6.12 7.19
CA LEU A 29 9.63 -6.70 7.19
C LEU A 29 10.62 -5.56 6.98
N TRP A 30 11.27 -5.16 8.07
CA TRP A 30 12.31 -4.14 8.08
C TRP A 30 13.56 -4.72 8.71
N GLY A 31 14.65 -4.76 7.95
CA GLY A 31 15.92 -5.28 8.44
C GLY A 31 16.89 -5.61 7.32
N LYS A 32 18.16 -5.28 7.54
CA LYS A 32 19.24 -5.43 6.55
C LYS A 32 19.69 -6.88 6.33
N GLU A 33 19.29 -7.83 7.19
CA GLU A 33 19.82 -9.21 7.15
C GLU A 33 18.90 -10.24 7.83
N PHE A 34 17.86 -10.69 7.11
CA PHE A 34 17.20 -11.95 7.46
C PHE A 34 17.99 -13.12 6.88
N LYS A 35 18.22 -14.17 7.67
CA LYS A 35 18.80 -15.43 7.18
C LYS A 35 17.80 -16.19 6.32
N GLU A 36 18.30 -17.03 5.42
CA GLU A 36 17.45 -17.88 4.56
C GLU A 36 16.44 -18.72 5.36
N SER A 37 16.83 -19.18 6.56
CA SER A 37 15.94 -19.93 7.47
C SER A 37 14.65 -19.18 7.80
N PHE A 38 14.69 -17.86 7.87
CA PHE A 38 13.49 -17.04 8.09
C PHE A 38 12.54 -17.10 6.91
N TYR A 39 13.02 -16.88 5.68
CA TYR A 39 12.19 -16.94 4.49
C TYR A 39 11.62 -18.35 4.27
N SER A 40 12.43 -19.39 4.52
CA SER A 40 11.98 -20.79 4.46
C SER A 40 10.86 -21.08 5.47
N ALA A 41 11.04 -20.69 6.73
CA ALA A 41 10.02 -20.86 7.77
C ALA A 41 8.75 -20.08 7.45
N LEU A 42 8.88 -18.83 6.99
CA LEU A 42 7.75 -17.98 6.60
C LEU A 42 6.97 -18.63 5.45
N ASN A 43 7.65 -19.13 4.42
CA ASN A 43 7.03 -19.83 3.30
C ASN A 43 6.26 -21.07 3.76
N ALA A 44 6.88 -21.90 4.60
CA ALA A 44 6.27 -23.13 5.11
C ALA A 44 4.96 -22.90 5.90
N LYS A 45 4.76 -21.70 6.45
CA LYS A 45 3.59 -21.34 7.26
C LYS A 45 2.73 -20.24 6.63
N ALA A 46 3.06 -19.77 5.42
CA ALA A 46 2.44 -18.60 4.82
C ALA A 46 0.92 -18.70 4.67
N SER A 47 0.40 -19.90 4.38
CA SER A 47 -1.04 -20.16 4.26
C SER A 47 -1.82 -19.96 5.56
N THR A 48 -1.14 -19.93 6.71
CA THR A 48 -1.75 -19.69 8.02
C THR A 48 -1.63 -18.24 8.48
N VAL A 49 -0.82 -17.43 7.80
CA VAL A 49 -0.64 -16.01 8.09
C VAL A 49 -1.79 -15.21 7.47
N GLN A 50 -2.53 -14.45 8.30
CA GLN A 50 -3.78 -13.79 7.89
C GLN A 50 -3.62 -12.30 7.54
N VAL A 51 -2.40 -11.85 7.27
CA VAL A 51 -2.09 -10.45 6.97
C VAL A 51 -2.71 -10.01 5.64
N GLN A 52 -3.13 -8.75 5.58
CA GLN A 52 -3.68 -8.11 4.39
C GLN A 52 -2.65 -7.25 3.68
N THR A 53 -1.74 -6.65 4.44
CA THR A 53 -0.69 -5.78 3.91
C THR A 53 0.69 -6.29 4.32
N VAL A 54 1.58 -6.47 3.34
CA VAL A 54 3.00 -6.71 3.60
C VAL A 54 3.82 -5.52 3.10
N VAL A 55 4.67 -5.01 3.98
CA VAL A 55 5.64 -3.96 3.67
C VAL A 55 7.03 -4.56 3.67
N LEU A 56 7.71 -4.50 2.53
CA LEU A 56 9.11 -4.85 2.38
C LEU A 56 9.92 -3.56 2.41
N ALA A 57 10.49 -3.24 3.58
CA ALA A 57 11.30 -2.05 3.77
C ALA A 57 12.76 -2.44 3.94
N ALA A 58 13.64 -2.03 3.01
CA ALA A 58 15.07 -2.34 3.05
C ALA A 58 15.39 -3.83 3.25
N VAL A 59 14.50 -4.72 2.79
CA VAL A 59 14.66 -6.19 2.91
C VAL A 59 15.77 -6.64 1.98
N ARG A 60 16.75 -7.35 2.53
CA ARG A 60 17.82 -7.97 1.76
C ARG A 60 17.62 -9.49 1.73
N CYS A 61 17.50 -10.04 0.52
CA CYS A 61 17.60 -11.47 0.28
C CYS A 61 19.08 -11.80 0.07
N PRO A 62 19.72 -12.60 0.94
CA PRO A 62 21.14 -12.94 0.81
C PRO A 62 21.42 -13.89 -0.36
N THR A 63 20.41 -14.65 -0.78
CA THR A 63 20.49 -15.66 -1.85
C THR A 63 19.27 -15.55 -2.75
N SER A 64 19.39 -16.01 -4.01
CA SER A 64 18.24 -16.17 -4.91
C SER A 64 17.14 -17.05 -4.25
N THR A 65 17.52 -18.14 -3.58
CA THR A 65 16.61 -19.00 -2.81
C THR A 65 15.79 -18.21 -1.79
N SER A 66 16.39 -17.24 -1.09
CA SER A 66 15.67 -16.39 -0.14
C SER A 66 14.59 -15.54 -0.82
N SER A 67 14.88 -14.97 -2.01
CA SER A 67 13.90 -14.24 -2.81
C SER A 67 12.75 -15.15 -3.27
N HIS A 68 13.08 -16.37 -3.70
CA HIS A 68 12.08 -17.36 -4.10
C HIS A 68 11.16 -17.71 -2.92
N HIS A 69 11.72 -18.04 -1.76
CA HIS A 69 10.94 -18.35 -0.56
C HIS A 69 10.07 -17.18 -0.09
N LEU A 70 10.60 -15.95 -0.13
CA LEU A 70 9.81 -14.77 0.23
C LEU A 70 8.61 -14.60 -0.69
N LEU A 71 8.82 -14.66 -2.01
CA LEU A 71 7.76 -14.47 -2.98
C LEU A 71 6.74 -15.64 -2.96
N ASP A 72 7.20 -16.87 -2.76
CA ASP A 72 6.31 -18.03 -2.56
C ASP A 72 5.45 -17.89 -1.30
N ALA A 73 6.04 -17.34 -0.22
CA ALA A 73 5.28 -17.02 0.98
C ALA A 73 4.19 -15.98 0.68
N LEU A 74 4.52 -14.89 -0.02
CA LEU A 74 3.55 -13.85 -0.37
C LEU A 74 2.41 -14.40 -1.24
N SER A 75 2.72 -15.26 -2.20
CA SER A 75 1.71 -15.91 -3.05
C SER A 75 0.82 -16.89 -2.29
N SER A 76 1.32 -17.47 -1.20
CA SER A 76 0.59 -18.44 -0.39
C SER A 76 -0.25 -17.81 0.73
N MET A 77 -0.11 -16.49 0.98
CA MET A 77 -0.91 -15.78 1.98
C MET A 77 -2.33 -15.53 1.45
N PRO A 78 -3.38 -16.13 2.03
CA PRO A 78 -4.72 -16.14 1.43
C PRO A 78 -5.41 -14.77 1.43
N ASN A 79 -5.07 -13.90 2.38
CA ASN A 79 -5.70 -12.60 2.58
C ASN A 79 -4.85 -11.42 2.09
N LEU A 80 -3.68 -11.67 1.50
CA LEU A 80 -2.75 -10.62 1.10
C LEU A 80 -3.33 -9.83 -0.08
N THR A 81 -3.61 -8.55 0.15
CA THR A 81 -4.16 -7.64 -0.86
C THR A 81 -3.19 -6.53 -1.24
N ASP A 82 -2.36 -6.09 -0.30
CA ASP A 82 -1.49 -4.93 -0.47
C ASP A 82 -0.02 -5.31 -0.30
N LEU A 83 0.79 -4.99 -1.31
CA LEU A 83 2.23 -5.13 -1.27
C LEU A 83 2.89 -3.76 -1.38
N ILE A 84 3.66 -3.39 -0.35
CA ILE A 84 4.42 -2.14 -0.33
C ILE A 84 5.90 -2.47 -0.47
N LEU A 85 6.50 -2.02 -1.57
CA LEU A 85 7.93 -2.10 -1.82
C LEU A 85 8.55 -0.74 -1.47
N ASN A 86 9.31 -0.70 -0.38
CA ASN A 86 10.07 0.47 0.03
C ASN A 86 11.56 0.21 -0.19
N GLY A 87 12.11 0.85 -1.21
CA GLY A 87 13.27 0.34 -1.92
C GLY A 87 14.51 1.23 -1.90
N GLU A 88 15.15 1.41 -0.74
CA GLU A 88 16.49 2.01 -0.74
C GLU A 88 17.59 1.04 -1.25
N LYS A 89 17.44 -0.29 -1.13
CA LYS A 89 18.48 -1.30 -1.45
C LYS A 89 17.98 -2.70 -1.86
N LEU A 90 17.05 -2.82 -2.80
CA LEU A 90 16.71 -4.14 -3.39
C LEU A 90 17.77 -4.56 -4.42
N HIS A 91 18.18 -5.84 -4.40
CA HIS A 91 19.16 -6.37 -5.36
C HIS A 91 18.52 -6.70 -6.71
N GLU A 92 19.30 -6.71 -7.79
CA GLU A 92 18.81 -6.98 -9.15
C GLU A 92 18.08 -8.33 -9.28
N GLU A 93 18.63 -9.40 -8.68
CA GLU A 93 18.04 -10.74 -8.67
C GLU A 93 16.62 -10.77 -8.11
N PHE A 94 16.32 -9.92 -7.11
CA PHE A 94 14.99 -9.86 -6.52
C PHE A 94 13.94 -9.44 -7.56
N TYR A 95 14.26 -8.49 -8.43
CA TYR A 95 13.33 -8.04 -9.47
C TYR A 95 13.09 -9.13 -10.52
N SER A 96 14.12 -9.88 -10.89
CA SER A 96 14.00 -11.01 -11.81
C SER A 96 13.11 -12.11 -11.21
N THR A 97 13.31 -12.48 -9.95
CA THR A 97 12.44 -13.44 -9.25
C THR A 97 11.01 -12.91 -9.08
N LEU A 98 10.86 -11.63 -8.76
CA LEU A 98 9.56 -10.97 -8.65
C LEU A 98 8.80 -11.07 -9.97
N ASN A 99 9.46 -10.80 -11.10
CA ASN A 99 8.89 -10.97 -12.43
C ASN A 99 8.46 -12.42 -12.69
N ALA A 100 9.34 -13.38 -12.41
CA ALA A 100 9.05 -14.80 -12.62
C ALA A 100 7.86 -15.31 -11.80
N LYS A 101 7.62 -14.74 -10.61
CA LYS A 101 6.53 -15.14 -9.70
C LYS A 101 5.34 -14.17 -9.71
N ALA A 102 5.39 -13.10 -10.50
CA ALA A 102 4.36 -12.06 -10.49
C ALA A 102 2.95 -12.60 -10.76
N SER A 103 2.83 -13.56 -11.68
CA SER A 103 1.55 -14.20 -12.02
C SER A 103 0.92 -15.01 -10.89
N THR A 104 1.71 -15.38 -9.88
CA THR A 104 1.25 -16.13 -8.70
C THR A 104 0.74 -15.22 -7.58
N LEU A 105 1.09 -13.92 -7.61
CA LEU A 105 0.70 -12.96 -6.59
C LEU A 105 -0.76 -12.52 -6.79
N GLN A 106 -1.55 -12.62 -5.72
CA GLN A 106 -2.98 -12.26 -5.70
C GLN A 106 -3.25 -10.83 -5.23
N VAL A 107 -2.20 -9.99 -5.19
CA VAL A 107 -2.27 -8.61 -4.69
C VAL A 107 -3.13 -7.74 -5.62
N LYS A 108 -3.89 -6.84 -4.99
CA LYS A 108 -4.75 -5.85 -5.66
C LYS A 108 -4.08 -4.49 -5.74
N THR A 109 -3.26 -4.17 -4.73
CA THR A 109 -2.58 -2.88 -4.65
C THR A 109 -1.09 -3.09 -4.49
N VAL A 110 -0.32 -2.44 -5.35
CA VAL A 110 1.13 -2.34 -5.21
C VAL A 110 1.50 -0.88 -4.98
N VAL A 111 2.23 -0.63 -3.90
CA VAL A 111 2.78 0.68 -3.57
C VAL A 111 4.29 0.63 -3.72
N LEU A 112 4.83 1.44 -4.61
CA LEU A 112 6.26 1.65 -4.79
C LEU A 112 6.64 2.94 -4.07
N VAL A 113 7.46 2.85 -3.03
CA VAL A 113 7.96 3.99 -2.26
C VAL A 113 9.47 4.08 -2.43
N ASP A 114 9.94 5.16 -3.06
CA ASP A 114 11.37 5.46 -3.28
C ASP A 114 12.16 4.26 -3.82
N VAL A 115 11.54 3.44 -4.67
CA VAL A 115 12.16 2.22 -5.19
C VAL A 115 13.26 2.59 -6.16
N LYS A 116 14.47 2.08 -5.90
CA LYS A 116 15.62 2.25 -6.79
C LYS A 116 15.96 0.94 -7.50
N CYS A 117 15.88 0.97 -8.83
CA CYS A 117 16.36 -0.09 -9.72
C CYS A 117 17.86 0.14 -10.01
N PRO A 118 18.77 -0.77 -9.64
CA PRO A 118 20.21 -0.58 -9.88
C PRO A 118 20.60 -0.54 -11.36
N THR A 119 19.88 -1.29 -12.20
CA THR A 119 20.16 -1.46 -13.64
C THR A 119 18.87 -1.25 -14.45
N SER A 120 19.01 -0.96 -15.76
CA SER A 120 17.85 -0.94 -16.66
C SER A 120 17.14 -2.30 -16.70
N ALA A 121 17.87 -3.42 -16.64
CA ALA A 121 17.28 -4.76 -16.55
C ALA A 121 16.39 -4.95 -15.31
N SER A 122 16.82 -4.49 -14.14
CA SER A 122 15.99 -4.54 -12.92
C SER A 122 14.71 -3.70 -13.03
N LEU A 123 14.78 -2.56 -13.73
CA LEU A 123 13.62 -1.72 -14.04
C LEU A 123 12.65 -2.44 -14.99
N HIS A 124 13.17 -3.07 -16.05
CA HIS A 124 12.38 -3.89 -16.97
C HIS A 124 11.67 -5.03 -16.24
N HIS A 125 12.39 -5.78 -15.40
CA HIS A 125 11.80 -6.83 -14.59
C HIS A 125 10.71 -6.33 -13.64
N LEU A 126 10.89 -5.15 -13.03
CA LEU A 126 9.86 -4.57 -12.17
C LEU A 126 8.58 -4.25 -12.96
N VAL A 127 8.67 -3.58 -14.11
CA VAL A 127 7.49 -3.20 -14.89
C VAL A 127 6.81 -4.42 -15.53
N ASP A 128 7.59 -5.40 -15.98
CA ASP A 128 7.06 -6.67 -16.49
C ASP A 128 6.35 -7.46 -15.39
N ALA A 129 6.88 -7.44 -14.16
CA ALA A 129 6.23 -8.05 -13.01
C ALA A 129 4.86 -7.40 -12.75
N LEU A 130 4.81 -6.06 -12.68
CA LEU A 130 3.55 -5.33 -12.48
C LEU A 130 2.51 -5.67 -13.55
N SER A 131 2.96 -5.81 -14.81
CA SER A 131 2.08 -6.18 -15.94
C SER A 131 1.59 -7.62 -15.88
N SER A 132 2.34 -8.51 -15.21
CA SER A 132 2.04 -9.93 -15.11
C SER A 132 1.17 -10.30 -13.90
N MET A 133 0.91 -9.34 -12.98
CA MET A 133 0.05 -9.57 -11.82
C MET A 133 -1.43 -9.59 -12.25
N PRO A 134 -2.16 -10.71 -12.08
CA PRO A 134 -3.49 -10.89 -12.67
C PRO A 134 -4.58 -10.04 -12.00
N ASN A 135 -4.39 -9.70 -10.73
CA ASN A 135 -5.41 -9.01 -9.92
C ASN A 135 -5.01 -7.59 -9.51
N LEU A 136 -3.87 -7.10 -10.01
CA LEU A 136 -3.38 -5.76 -9.70
C LEU A 136 -4.34 -4.71 -10.28
N THR A 137 -4.98 -3.94 -9.42
CA THR A 137 -5.92 -2.90 -9.83
C THR A 137 -5.46 -1.49 -9.51
N ASP A 138 -4.66 -1.35 -8.47
CA ASP A 138 -4.22 -0.06 -7.96
C ASP A 138 -2.69 -0.03 -7.88
N LEU A 139 -2.07 0.88 -8.61
CA LEU A 139 -0.64 1.13 -8.56
C LEU A 139 -0.41 2.52 -7.97
N ILE A 140 0.34 2.59 -6.88
CA ILE A 140 0.70 3.84 -6.24
C ILE A 140 2.21 3.99 -6.31
N VAL A 141 2.68 5.04 -6.96
CA VAL A 141 4.09 5.38 -7.08
C VAL A 141 4.32 6.63 -6.24
N GLN A 142 5.18 6.52 -5.24
CA GLN A 142 5.52 7.62 -4.33
C GLN A 142 7.03 7.75 -4.21
N GLY A 143 7.52 8.98 -4.20
CA GLY A 143 8.93 9.26 -3.98
C GLY A 143 9.58 9.99 -5.14
N GLU A 144 10.85 10.29 -4.96
CA GLU A 144 11.63 11.19 -5.83
C GLU A 144 12.68 10.43 -6.65
N THR A 145 12.82 9.12 -6.42
CA THR A 145 13.85 8.28 -7.07
C THR A 145 13.50 7.88 -8.51
N PHE A 146 12.24 8.03 -8.93
CA PHE A 146 11.77 7.61 -10.25
C PHE A 146 12.16 8.62 -11.33
N ARG A 147 12.88 8.15 -12.35
CA ARG A 147 13.34 8.94 -13.50
C ARG A 147 12.47 8.73 -14.74
N GLU A 148 12.69 9.54 -15.78
CA GLU A 148 11.95 9.49 -17.05
C GLU A 148 11.89 8.09 -17.69
N GLU A 149 12.97 7.30 -17.57
CA GLU A 149 13.01 5.91 -18.05
C GLU A 149 11.91 5.03 -17.43
N PHE A 150 11.64 5.19 -16.13
CA PHE A 150 10.58 4.44 -15.44
C PHE A 150 9.21 4.80 -16.02
N TYR A 151 8.92 6.09 -16.18
CA TYR A 151 7.63 6.55 -16.71
C TYR A 151 7.44 6.16 -18.17
N SER A 152 8.50 6.22 -18.97
CA SER A 152 8.49 5.82 -20.38
C SER A 152 8.18 4.33 -20.52
N LEU A 153 8.81 3.50 -19.70
CA LEU A 153 8.57 2.06 -19.70
C LEU A 153 7.18 1.70 -19.18
N LEU A 154 6.73 2.38 -18.12
CA LEU A 154 5.37 2.20 -17.59
C LEU A 154 4.33 2.57 -18.66
N ASN A 155 4.55 3.66 -19.40
CA ASN A 155 3.69 4.06 -20.52
C ASN A 155 3.70 3.02 -21.66
N ALA A 156 4.87 2.50 -22.03
CA ALA A 156 4.99 1.45 -23.04
C ALA A 156 4.23 0.16 -22.67
N LYS A 157 4.06 -0.10 -21.37
CA LYS A 157 3.36 -1.27 -20.81
C LYS A 157 1.99 -0.93 -20.24
N ALA A 158 1.49 0.29 -20.46
CA ALA A 158 0.23 0.75 -19.87
C ALA A 158 -0.97 -0.11 -20.30
N SER A 159 -0.96 -0.61 -21.54
CA SER A 159 -2.02 -1.49 -22.07
C SER A 159 -1.99 -2.91 -21.47
N THR A 160 -0.84 -3.36 -20.97
CA THR A 160 -0.66 -4.68 -20.35
C THR A 160 -0.86 -4.66 -18.85
N LEU A 161 -0.74 -3.50 -18.21
CA LEU A 161 -1.08 -3.34 -16.80
C LEU A 161 -2.56 -3.62 -16.61
N GLN A 162 -2.88 -4.67 -15.87
CA GLN A 162 -4.26 -5.06 -15.55
C GLN A 162 -4.92 -4.14 -14.52
N ALA A 163 -4.36 -2.95 -14.29
CA ALA A 163 -5.01 -1.84 -13.60
C ALA A 163 -6.22 -1.40 -14.44
N LYS A 164 -7.29 -2.20 -14.38
CA LYS A 164 -8.56 -2.09 -15.12
C LYS A 164 -9.34 -0.84 -14.69
N GLY A 165 -8.75 0.33 -14.90
CA GLY A 165 -9.35 1.63 -14.68
C GLY A 165 -9.63 1.99 -13.22
N ARG A 166 -8.97 1.40 -12.22
CA ARG A 166 -9.18 1.79 -10.82
C ARG A 166 -8.33 3.00 -10.45
N THR A 167 -7.03 2.82 -10.23
CA THR A 167 -6.21 3.94 -9.80
C THR A 167 -4.73 3.78 -10.14
N LEU A 168 -4.16 4.76 -10.85
CA LEU A 168 -2.72 5.06 -10.83
C LEU A 168 -2.54 6.37 -10.04
N ARG A 169 -1.86 6.32 -8.89
CA ARG A 169 -1.51 7.53 -8.11
C ARG A 169 -0.01 7.76 -8.19
N ILE A 170 0.38 8.96 -8.59
CA ILE A 170 1.79 9.38 -8.61
C ILE A 170 1.92 10.54 -7.61
N HIS A 171 2.68 10.33 -6.54
CA HIS A 171 3.01 11.35 -5.55
C HIS A 171 4.46 11.77 -5.74
N HIS A 172 4.67 12.98 -6.28
CA HIS A 172 5.98 13.65 -6.28
C HIS A 172 6.07 14.51 -5.01
N ARG A 173 6.95 14.18 -4.06
CA ARG A 173 6.92 14.79 -2.71
C ARG A 173 7.65 16.13 -2.60
N SER A 174 8.31 16.63 -3.63
CA SER A 174 9.21 17.79 -3.48
C SER A 174 8.52 19.15 -3.45
N ASP A 175 7.45 19.36 -4.23
CA ASP A 175 6.96 20.73 -4.51
C ASP A 175 5.43 20.85 -4.55
N TYR A 176 4.72 20.45 -3.49
CA TYR A 176 3.41 21.06 -3.26
C TYR A 176 3.62 22.50 -2.79
N LEU A 177 3.98 23.39 -3.71
CA LEU A 177 3.79 24.82 -3.52
C LEU A 177 2.27 25.01 -3.44
N LYS A 178 1.76 25.41 -2.27
CA LYS A 178 0.55 26.25 -2.29
C LYS A 178 0.82 27.32 -3.36
N PRO A 179 -0.12 27.60 -4.28
CA PRO A 179 0.07 28.65 -5.28
C PRO A 179 0.71 29.83 -4.56
N LYS A 180 1.94 30.19 -4.95
CA LYS A 180 2.62 31.31 -4.30
C LYS A 180 1.64 32.45 -4.37
N ASP A 181 1.26 33.00 -3.22
CA ASP A 181 0.57 34.27 -3.16
C ASP A 181 1.61 35.28 -3.65
N SER A 182 1.73 35.44 -4.97
CA SER A 182 2.48 36.54 -5.53
C SER A 182 1.88 37.78 -4.90
N GLU A 183 2.67 38.58 -4.21
CA GLU A 183 2.20 39.84 -3.62
C GLU A 183 1.66 40.81 -4.72
N GLU A 184 1.87 40.46 -6.00
CA GLU A 184 1.26 41.03 -7.20
C GLU A 184 -0.04 40.34 -7.66
N LEU A 185 -0.81 39.70 -6.78
CA LEU A 185 -2.20 39.40 -7.11
C LEU A 185 -2.93 40.74 -7.26
N ASP A 186 -3.43 41.01 -8.46
CA ASP A 186 -4.29 42.17 -8.70
C ASP A 186 -5.50 42.12 -7.74
N ASP A 187 -6.03 43.29 -7.41
CA ASP A 187 -7.12 43.41 -6.44
C ASP A 187 -8.36 42.57 -6.84
N ALA A 188 -8.57 42.30 -8.13
CA ALA A 188 -9.67 41.45 -8.57
C ALA A 188 -9.43 39.98 -8.20
N THR A 189 -8.20 39.49 -8.33
CA THR A 189 -7.83 38.13 -7.91
C THR A 189 -7.89 37.96 -6.39
N LYS A 190 -7.51 38.98 -5.60
CA LYS A 190 -7.68 38.98 -4.14
C LYS A 190 -9.16 38.92 -3.75
N LYS A 191 -9.99 39.74 -4.42
CA LYS A 191 -11.42 39.82 -4.14
C LYS A 191 -12.17 38.53 -4.46
N LEU A 192 -11.88 37.89 -5.60
CA LEU A 192 -12.50 36.59 -5.96
C LEU A 192 -12.17 35.49 -4.94
N ARG A 193 -11.00 35.56 -4.32
CA ARG A 193 -10.57 34.59 -3.30
C ARG A 193 -11.29 34.79 -1.98
N GLU A 194 -11.51 36.04 -1.57
CA GLU A 194 -12.32 36.38 -0.39
C GLU A 194 -13.81 36.08 -0.61
N GLU A 195 -14.32 36.37 -1.81
CA GLU A 195 -15.71 36.10 -2.16
C GLU A 195 -16.02 34.61 -2.18
N GLY A 196 -15.04 33.79 -2.57
CA GLY A 196 -15.20 32.36 -2.75
C GLY A 196 -16.16 32.02 -3.89
N CYS A 197 -15.99 30.85 -4.50
CA CYS A 197 -16.89 30.38 -5.57
C CYS A 197 -18.11 29.61 -5.02
N ALA A 198 -18.22 29.50 -3.70
CA ALA A 198 -19.34 28.84 -3.05
C ALA A 198 -20.58 29.77 -3.09
N PRO A 199 -21.77 29.27 -3.47
CA PRO A 199 -23.00 30.05 -3.39
C PRO A 199 -23.17 30.58 -1.96
N LYS A 200 -23.20 31.91 -1.81
CA LYS A 200 -23.46 32.54 -0.52
C LYS A 200 -24.86 32.14 -0.08
N THR A 201 -24.95 31.25 0.89
CA THR A 201 -26.20 30.90 1.54
C THR A 201 -26.68 32.14 2.28
N PRO A 202 -27.93 32.59 2.08
CA PRO A 202 -28.47 33.70 2.86
C PRO A 202 -28.41 33.32 4.34
N PRO A 203 -28.06 34.27 5.23
CA PRO A 203 -28.08 34.00 6.66
C PRO A 203 -29.50 33.55 7.03
N ILE A 204 -29.60 32.35 7.60
CA ILE A 204 -30.81 31.91 8.27
C ILE A 204 -31.02 32.91 9.41
N SER A 205 -32.03 33.75 9.27
CA SER A 205 -32.51 34.60 10.35
C SER A 205 -33.25 33.71 11.33
N VAL A 206 -32.50 33.08 12.23
CA VAL A 206 -33.07 32.48 13.43
C VAL A 206 -33.51 33.65 14.30
N LYS A 207 -34.81 33.96 14.27
CA LYS A 207 -35.45 34.64 15.39
C LYS A 207 -35.70 33.56 16.43
N GLU A 208 -35.02 33.68 17.56
CA GLU A 208 -35.34 32.95 18.78
C GLU A 208 -36.66 33.50 19.31
N ASP A 209 -37.77 32.80 19.03
CA ASP A 209 -38.98 32.89 19.82
C ASP A 209 -39.47 31.45 20.03
N GLU A 210 -39.54 31.06 21.29
CA GLU A 210 -39.84 29.70 21.72
C GLU A 210 -41.32 29.36 21.56
N GLU A 211 -41.64 28.39 20.70
CA GLU A 211 -42.79 27.50 20.92
C GLU A 211 -42.37 26.05 20.64
N GLU A 212 -42.37 25.27 21.71
CA GLU A 212 -42.13 23.84 21.77
C GLU A 212 -43.23 23.09 20.99
N LEU A 213 -42.86 22.46 19.86
CA LEU A 213 -43.68 21.41 19.24
C LEU A 213 -42.88 20.10 19.20
N VAL A 214 -43.09 19.32 20.25
CA VAL A 214 -42.77 17.89 20.34
C VAL A 214 -43.43 17.13 19.18
N LEU A 215 -42.78 16.05 18.70
CA LEU A 215 -43.31 14.73 18.27
C LEU A 215 -42.39 14.10 17.17
N PRO A 216 -42.28 12.76 17.04
CA PRO A 216 -42.11 11.70 18.04
C PRO A 216 -40.92 10.77 17.71
N VAL A 217 -40.25 10.27 18.74
CA VAL A 217 -39.40 9.07 18.65
C VAL A 217 -40.31 7.87 18.43
N LYS A 218 -40.19 7.18 17.28
CA LYS A 218 -40.74 5.83 17.09
C LYS A 218 -39.58 4.87 16.90
N GLY A 219 -39.21 4.19 17.98
CA GLY A 219 -38.32 3.06 17.93
C GLY A 219 -38.95 1.87 17.23
N ASN A 220 -38.12 0.90 16.85
CA ASN A 220 -38.39 -0.50 17.11
C ASN A 220 -37.07 -1.25 17.22
N GLU A 221 -36.88 -1.81 18.40
CA GLU A 221 -35.77 -2.66 18.81
C GLU A 221 -35.77 -4.00 18.07
N ILE A 222 -34.58 -4.57 17.93
CA ILE A 222 -34.37 -5.98 17.61
C ILE A 222 -34.70 -6.80 18.88
N PRO A 223 -35.65 -7.75 18.87
CA PRO A 223 -35.93 -8.57 20.04
C PRO A 223 -34.86 -9.65 20.24
N ALA A 224 -34.18 -9.58 21.38
CA ALA A 224 -33.36 -10.64 21.94
C ALA A 224 -34.25 -11.80 22.46
N LYS A 225 -34.03 -13.02 21.95
CA LYS A 225 -34.60 -14.24 22.55
C LYS A 225 -33.75 -14.69 23.73
N LYS A 226 -34.31 -14.62 24.94
CA LYS A 226 -33.79 -15.31 26.14
C LYS A 226 -34.24 -16.77 26.17
N LYS A 227 -33.31 -17.63 26.61
CA LYS A 227 -33.48 -19.04 26.98
C LYS A 227 -34.52 -19.19 28.09
N LYS A 228 -35.32 -20.27 28.04
CA LYS A 228 -36.10 -20.77 29.18
C LYS A 228 -35.29 -21.84 29.92
N LYS A 229 -35.58 -21.88 31.22
CA LYS A 229 -35.19 -22.85 32.26
C LYS A 229 -35.47 -24.29 31.86
#